data_AF-A0A2H0FDQ5-F1
#
_entry.id   AF-A0A2H0FDQ5-F1
#
_cell.length_a   1.000
_cell.length_b   1.000
_cell.length_c   1.000
_cell.angle_alpha   90.00
_cell.angle_beta   90.00
_cell.angle_gamma   90.00
#
_symmetry.space_group_name_H-M   'P 1'
#
loop_
_entity.id
_entity.type
_entity.pdbx_description
1 polymer ?
#
loop_
_entity_poly.entity_id
_entity_poly.type
_entity_poly.pdbx_seq_one_letter_code
_entity_poly.pdbx_strand_id
1 'polypeptide(L)'
;MSTLFFPIIASLFSLVFAYFLIREVRKAPSGSGKQIEVSLAIREGAIAFLKRQYKTVGLVAAFLFFILWFAFGFKTGLGFLIGALFSALAGFVGMMVSTQAN
;
A
#
# COMPACT_ATOMS: atom_id res chain seq x y z
N MET A 1 26.04 6.36 -18.78
CA MET A 1 24.90 5.62 -18.18
C MET A 1 23.88 6.65 -17.75
N SER A 2 22.75 6.72 -18.45
CA SER A 2 21.71 7.74 -18.27
C SER A 2 21.11 7.68 -16.86
N THR A 3 20.88 8.85 -16.25
CA THR A 3 20.28 9.03 -14.91
C THR A 3 18.92 8.33 -14.71
N LEU A 4 18.31 7.86 -15.80
CA LEU A 4 17.06 7.09 -15.83
C LEU A 4 17.15 5.69 -15.19
N PHE A 5 18.32 5.06 -15.15
CA PHE A 5 18.47 3.72 -14.55
C PHE A 5 18.46 3.75 -13.02
N PHE A 6 18.92 4.85 -12.42
CA PHE A 6 19.02 5.01 -10.97
C PHE A 6 17.68 4.82 -10.23
N PRO A 7 16.56 5.50 -10.60
CA PRO A 7 15.29 5.33 -9.90
C PRO A 7 14.73 3.91 -10.04
N ILE A 8 14.98 3.23 -11.16
CA ILE A 8 14.52 1.85 -11.38
C ILE A 8 15.25 0.91 -10.43
N ILE A 9 16.57 1.01 -10.35
CA ILE A 9 17.40 0.18 -9.45
C ILE A 9 17.04 0.45 -7.99
N ALA A 10 16.91 1.73 -7.60
CA ALA A 10 16.53 2.10 -6.24
C ALA A 10 15.14 1.58 -5.86
N SER A 11 14.17 1.62 -6.78
CA SER A 11 12.82 1.11 -6.54
C SER A 11 12.82 -0.41 -6.36
N LEU A 12 13.55 -1.15 -7.20
CA LEU A 12 13.70 -2.60 -7.07
C LEU A 12 14.37 -2.98 -5.76
N PHE A 13 15.47 -2.30 -5.40
CA PHE A 13 16.15 -2.55 -4.13
C PHE A 13 15.23 -2.29 -2.93
N SER A 14 14.45 -1.21 -2.97
CA SER A 14 13.50 -0.87 -1.91
C SER A 14 12.41 -1.95 -1.73
N LEU A 15 11.89 -2.49 -2.83
CA LEU A 15 10.90 -3.58 -2.78
C LEU A 15 11.50 -4.87 -2.19
N VAL A 16 12.72 -5.22 -2.59
CA VAL A 16 13.45 -6.36 -2.05
C VAL A 16 13.70 -6.18 -0.55
N PHE A 17 14.17 -5.00 -0.14
CA PHE A 17 14.41 -4.69 1.26
C PHE A 17 13.14 -4.72 2.10
N ALA A 18 12.04 -4.16 1.60
CA ALA A 18 10.73 -4.26 2.24
C ALA A 18 10.29 -5.73 2.43
N TYR A 19 10.49 -6.57 1.42
CA TYR A 19 10.20 -8.01 1.53
C TYR A 19 11.03 -8.69 2.62
N PHE A 20 12.33 -8.37 2.72
CA PHE A 20 13.18 -8.88 3.80
C PHE A 20 12.65 -8.47 5.18
N LEU A 21 12.30 -7.20 5.38
CA LEU A 21 11.75 -6.72 6.66
C LEU A 21 10.44 -7.43 7.02
N ILE A 22 9.53 -7.61 6.06
CA ILE A 22 8.27 -8.34 6.27
C ILE A 22 8.55 -9.77 6.72
N ARG A 23 9.53 -10.43 6.11
CA ARG A 23 9.91 -11.80 6.48
C ARG A 23 10.49 -11.86 7.90
N GLU A 24 11.31 -10.91 8.30
CA GLU A 24 11.87 -10.85 9.66
C GLU A 24 10.77 -10.63 10.71
N VAL A 25 9.83 -9.71 10.46
CA VAL A 25 8.66 -9.50 11.35
C VAL A 25 7.87 -10.81 11.55
N ARG A 26 7.63 -11.56 10.47
CA ARG A 26 6.86 -12.82 10.53
C ARG A 26 7.59 -13.97 11.22
N LYS A 27 8.92 -13.93 11.34
CA LYS A 27 9.70 -14.93 12.06
C LYS A 27 9.64 -14.73 13.58
N ALA A 28 9.28 -13.53 14.03
CA ALA A 28 9.18 -13.26 15.46
C ALA A 28 8.12 -14.17 16.10
N PRO A 29 8.36 -14.67 17.33
CA PRO A 29 7.38 -15.50 18.01
C PRO A 29 6.09 -14.71 18.21
N SER A 30 4.97 -15.31 17.81
CA SER A 30 3.65 -14.73 18.09
C SER A 30 3.43 -14.70 19.61
N GLY A 31 2.73 -13.67 20.10
CA GLY A 31 2.36 -13.56 21.53
C GLY A 31 1.51 -14.75 22.01
N SER A 32 1.10 -14.75 23.28
CA SER A 32 0.31 -15.85 23.85
C SER A 32 -1.08 -15.41 24.35
N GLY A 33 -2.05 -16.33 24.30
CA GLY A 33 -3.38 -16.17 24.85
C GLY A 33 -4.05 -14.85 24.45
N LYS A 34 -4.23 -13.96 25.43
CA LYS A 34 -4.91 -12.67 25.26
C LYS A 34 -4.23 -11.75 24.25
N GLN A 35 -2.91 -11.84 24.08
CA GLN A 35 -2.18 -11.01 23.11
C GLN A 35 -2.61 -11.32 21.66
N ILE A 36 -2.75 -12.60 21.32
CA ILE A 36 -3.22 -13.01 19.98
C ILE A 36 -4.65 -12.52 19.75
N GLU A 37 -5.54 -12.67 20.74
CA GLU A 37 -6.94 -12.24 20.63
C GLU A 37 -7.05 -10.74 20.33
N VAL A 38 -6.27 -9.90 21.03
CA VAL A 38 -6.25 -8.45 20.80
C VAL A 38 -5.64 -8.12 19.44
N SER A 39 -4.54 -8.75 19.05
CA SER A 39 -3.90 -8.55 17.74
C SER A 39 -4.86 -8.89 16.58
N LEU A 40 -5.63 -9.98 16.71
CA LEU A 40 -6.66 -10.35 15.72
C LEU A 40 -7.77 -9.32 15.63
N ALA A 41 -8.27 -8.81 16.76
CA ALA A 41 -9.30 -7.76 16.77
C ALA A 41 -8.80 -6.45 16.13
N ILE A 42 -7.55 -6.07 16.40
CA ILE A 42 -6.90 -4.91 15.76
C ILE A 42 -6.82 -5.13 14.24
N ARG A 43 -6.39 -6.32 13.81
CA ARG A 43 -6.27 -6.65 12.39
C ARG A 43 -7.61 -6.64 11.67
N GLU A 44 -8.67 -7.17 12.30
CA GLU A 44 -10.02 -7.12 11.75
C GLU A 44 -10.51 -5.67 11.59
N GLY A 45 -10.35 -4.85 12.64
CA GLY A 45 -10.71 -3.43 12.59
C GLY A 45 -9.95 -2.65 11.51
N ALA A 46 -8.65 -2.92 11.36
CA ALA A 46 -7.81 -2.33 10.33
C ALA A 46 -8.29 -2.68 8.91
N ILE A 47 -8.63 -3.94 8.66
CA ILE A 47 -9.18 -4.39 7.36
C ILE A 47 -10.53 -3.72 7.09
N ALA A 48 -11.41 -3.63 8.09
CA ALA A 48 -12.71 -2.98 7.96
C ALA A 48 -12.55 -1.48 7.65
N PHE A 49 -11.64 -0.80 8.33
CA PHE A 49 -11.29 0.60 8.10
C PHE A 49 -10.77 0.82 6.67
N LEU A 50 -9.78 0.03 6.23
CA LEU A 50 -9.22 0.13 4.88
C LEU A 50 -10.28 -0.09 3.81
N LYS A 51 -11.11 -1.13 3.95
CA LYS A 51 -12.19 -1.41 2.98
C LYS A 51 -13.14 -0.22 2.85
N ARG A 52 -13.49 0.42 3.98
CA ARG A 52 -14.36 1.60 3.97
C ARG A 52 -13.65 2.81 3.36
N GLN A 53 -12.40 3.07 3.75
CA GLN A 53 -11.60 4.19 3.27
C GLN A 53 -11.33 4.09 1.77
N TYR A 54 -10.86 2.93 1.31
CA TYR A 54 -10.46 2.72 -0.09
C TYR A 54 -11.65 2.71 -1.04
N LYS A 55 -12.84 2.31 -0.56
CA LYS A 55 -14.07 2.50 -1.33
C LYS A 55 -14.32 3.97 -1.62
N THR A 56 -14.22 4.84 -0.60
CA THR A 56 -14.44 6.28 -0.77
C THR A 56 -13.33 6.93 -1.60
N VAL A 57 -12.06 6.63 -1.29
CA VAL A 57 -10.90 7.15 -2.03
C VAL A 57 -10.92 6.69 -3.48
N GLY A 58 -11.33 5.45 -3.76
CA GLY A 58 -11.44 4.91 -5.12
C GLY A 58 -12.46 5.67 -5.97
N LEU A 59 -13.59 6.09 -5.37
CA LEU A 59 -14.58 6.93 -6.06
C LEU A 59 -14.01 8.31 -6.40
N VAL A 60 -13.31 8.93 -5.45
CA VAL A 60 -12.64 10.23 -5.68
C VAL A 60 -11.55 10.10 -6.75
N ALA A 61 -10.75 9.03 -6.71
CA ALA A 61 -9.71 8.77 -7.71
C ALA A 61 -10.30 8.59 -9.12
N ALA A 62 -11.42 7.87 -9.26
CA ALA A 62 -12.10 7.73 -10.55
C ALA A 62 -12.59 9.08 -11.08
N PHE A 63 -13.16 9.92 -10.22
CA PHE A 63 -13.59 11.28 -10.61
C PHE A 63 -12.41 12.15 -11.05
N LEU A 64 -11.31 12.14 -10.28
CA LEU A 64 -10.09 12.88 -10.63
C LEU A 64 -9.45 12.37 -11.92
N PHE A 65 -9.50 11.07 -12.19
CA PHE A 65 -9.02 10.50 -13.45
C PHE A 65 -9.71 11.15 -14.65
N PHE A 66 -11.04 11.27 -14.64
CA PHE A 66 -11.77 11.90 -15.74
C PHE A 66 -11.43 13.38 -15.87
N ILE A 67 -11.35 14.11 -14.75
CA ILE A 67 -10.94 15.54 -14.77
C ILE A 67 -9.57 15.69 -15.43
N LEU A 68 -8.58 14.91 -15.00
CA LEU A 68 -7.22 14.98 -15.52
C LEU A 68 -7.14 14.52 -16.98
N TRP A 69 -7.94 13.53 -17.38
CA TRP A 69 -8.03 13.10 -18.77
C TRP A 69 -8.58 14.22 -19.65
N PHE A 70 -9.73 14.81 -19.31
CA PHE A 70 -10.32 15.86 -20.15
C PHE A 70 -9.48 17.16 -20.18
N ALA A 71 -8.82 17.51 -19.07
CA ALA A 71 -8.01 18.73 -18.99
C ALA A 71 -6.60 18.58 -19.60
N PHE A 72 -5.95 17.43 -19.43
CA PHE A 72 -4.52 17.24 -19.76
C PHE A 72 -4.23 16.04 -20.66
N GLY A 73 -5.26 15.35 -21.14
CA GLY A 73 -5.16 14.20 -22.04
C GLY A 73 -5.03 12.86 -21.33
N PHE A 74 -5.25 11.79 -22.11
CA PHE A 74 -5.37 10.42 -21.61
C PHE A 74 -4.13 9.93 -20.86
N LYS A 75 -2.93 10.28 -21.33
CA LYS A 75 -1.66 9.87 -20.72
C LYS A 75 -1.52 10.38 -19.28
N THR A 76 -1.95 11.61 -19.03
CA THR A 76 -1.90 12.24 -17.69
C THR A 76 -2.88 11.56 -16.73
N GLY A 77 -4.12 11.34 -17.16
CA GLY A 77 -5.11 10.59 -16.38
C GLY A 77 -4.61 9.18 -16.06
N LEU A 78 -4.08 8.46 -17.06
CA LEU A 78 -3.57 7.10 -16.86
C LEU A 78 -2.37 7.07 -15.90
N GLY A 79 -1.44 8.02 -16.01
CA GLY A 79 -0.32 8.16 -15.09
C GLY A 79 -0.76 8.39 -13.64
N PHE A 80 -1.77 9.25 -13.43
CA PHE A 80 -2.40 9.44 -12.13
C PHE A 80 -3.00 8.13 -11.58
N LEU A 81 -3.75 7.38 -12.40
CA LEU A 81 -4.40 6.15 -11.96
C LEU A 81 -3.39 5.08 -11.55
N ILE A 82 -2.29 4.94 -12.29
CA ILE A 82 -1.18 4.05 -11.96
C ILE A 82 -0.56 4.45 -10.61
N GLY A 83 -0.27 5.74 -10.41
CA GLY A 83 0.28 6.25 -9.15
C GLY A 83 -0.66 6.04 -7.97
N ALA A 84 -1.95 6.33 -8.14
CA ALA A 84 -2.98 6.12 -7.12
C ALA A 84 -3.10 4.64 -6.72
N LEU A 85 -3.03 3.73 -7.70
CA LEU A 85 -3.04 2.29 -7.44
C LEU A 85 -1.83 1.85 -6.62
N PHE A 86 -0.61 2.24 -7.01
CA PHE A 86 0.60 1.88 -6.26
C PHE A 86 0.63 2.49 -4.85
N SER A 87 0.10 3.72 -4.68
CA SER A 87 -0.07 4.35 -3.37
C SER A 87 -1.04 3.56 -2.48
N ALA A 88 -2.18 3.14 -3.02
CA ALA A 88 -3.14 2.29 -2.31
C ALA A 88 -2.54 0.92 -1.95
N LEU A 89 -1.79 0.30 -2.86
CA LEU A 89 -1.09 -0.97 -2.56
C LEU A 89 -0.05 -0.81 -1.44
N ALA A 90 0.74 0.26 -1.48
CA ALA A 90 1.72 0.54 -0.43
C ALA A 90 1.06 0.75 0.94
N GLY A 91 -0.04 1.52 1.00
CA GLY A 91 -0.81 1.74 2.22
C GLY A 91 -1.44 0.46 2.78
N PHE A 92 -2.01 -0.38 1.92
CA PHE A 92 -2.58 -1.67 2.31
C PHE A 92 -1.51 -2.61 2.87
N VAL A 93 -0.40 -2.80 2.15
CA VAL A 93 0.71 -3.66 2.59
C VAL A 93 1.29 -3.15 3.91
N GLY A 94 1.53 -1.85 4.03
CA GLY A 94 2.04 -1.24 5.26
C GLY A 94 1.15 -1.53 6.46
N MET A 95 -0.16 -1.31 6.35
CA MET A 95 -1.09 -1.57 7.46
C MET A 95 -1.16 -3.05 7.83
N MET A 96 -1.13 -3.95 6.85
CA MET A 96 -1.13 -5.40 7.12
C MET A 96 0.13 -5.86 7.84
N VAL A 97 1.28 -5.24 7.55
CA VAL A 97 2.55 -5.56 8.23
C VAL A 97 2.58 -4.96 9.62
N SER A 98 2.15 -3.70 9.79
CA SER A 98 2.06 -3.07 11.12
C SER A 98 1.13 -3.82 12.06
N THR A 99 0.00 -4.33 11.56
CA THR A 99 -0.93 -5.14 12.38
C THR A 99 -0.44 -6.56 12.64
N GLN A 100 0.50 -7.08 11.85
CA GLN A 100 1.18 -8.35 12.13
C GLN A 100 2.32 -8.19 13.13
N ALA A 101 2.92 -7.00 13.22
CA ALA A 101 4.01 -6.69 14.14
C ALA A 101 3.53 -6.37 15.57
N ASN A 102 2.21 -6.29 15.79
CA ASN A 102 1.55 -5.84 17.01
C ASN A 102 0.90 -7.01 17.75
#